data_AF-A0A1C4KBZ8-F1
#
_entry.id   AF-A0A1C4KBZ8-F1
#
_cell.length_a   1.000
_cell.length_b   1.000
_cell.length_c   1.000
_cell.angle_alpha   90.00
_cell.angle_beta   90.00
_cell.angle_gamma   90.00
#
_symmetry.space_group_name_H-M   'P 1'
#
loop_
_entity.id
_entity.type
_entity.pdbx_description
1 polymer ?
#
loop_
_entity_poly.entity_id
_entity_poly.type
_entity_poly.pdbx_seq_one_letter_code
_entity_poly.pdbx_strand_id
1 'polypeptide(L)'
;MYLTAHGYAPVVTVRDGKGAVVYRQAVPLLPLDSNVTSSGAIKVMDGYRDAKGAKEQLGFQAFFLPSYGGANTAVVSQFPALLNPILNLAAFHGDLGVDSGIPQSVYQLDKKSLKAFKDAKGQALRANLKPGETMKLPGGAGSITFEKGVKEWANFQVTRQPGSGWALGGALTAIFGLAASLFIQRRRVWVRATEGPDGVTVVEMAGLGRSESAKVPEELGDLAGLLYDGTPAPPGADDDPTDPAAPATPSESSDSRVAPPEGAEQQ
;
A
#
# COMPACT_ATOMS: atom_id res chain seq x y z
N MET A 1 10.40 -3.29 -1.25
CA MET A 1 11.23 -2.12 -0.85
C MET A 1 11.74 -1.49 -2.14
N TYR A 2 11.54 -0.20 -2.32
CA TYR A 2 11.93 0.50 -3.54
C TYR A 2 12.80 1.71 -3.20
N LEU A 3 13.86 1.95 -3.99
CA LEU A 3 14.61 3.21 -3.97
C LEU A 3 13.82 4.22 -4.79
N THR A 4 13.33 5.28 -4.14
CA THR A 4 12.47 6.28 -4.78
C THR A 4 13.25 7.50 -5.27
N ALA A 5 14.32 7.87 -4.56
CA ALA A 5 15.21 8.96 -4.93
C ALA A 5 16.56 8.78 -4.24
N HIS A 6 17.60 9.40 -4.78
CA HIS A 6 18.92 9.48 -4.16
C HIS A 6 19.60 10.79 -4.59
N GLY A 7 20.65 11.18 -3.88
CA GLY A 7 21.43 12.36 -4.21
C GLY A 7 22.62 12.54 -3.29
N TYR A 8 23.23 13.72 -3.36
CA TYR A 8 24.39 14.06 -2.56
C TYR A 8 24.07 15.04 -1.44
N ALA A 9 24.84 14.93 -0.37
CA ALA A 9 24.85 15.79 0.79
C ALA A 9 26.29 16.30 1.01
N PRO A 10 26.67 17.45 0.44
CA PRO A 10 27.96 18.07 0.71
C PRO A 10 28.09 18.39 2.21
N VAL A 11 29.24 18.05 2.79
CA VAL A 11 29.54 18.39 4.17
C VAL A 11 30.04 19.83 4.21
N VAL A 12 29.42 20.67 5.05
CA VAL A 12 29.81 22.07 5.21
C VAL A 12 30.10 22.39 6.66
N THR A 13 31.01 23.34 6.86
CA THR A 13 31.29 23.94 8.17
C THR A 13 31.10 25.43 8.09
N VAL A 14 30.27 25.99 8.96
CA VAL A 14 30.14 27.43 9.14
C VAL A 14 30.84 27.84 10.42
N ARG A 15 31.67 28.87 10.32
CA ARG A 15 32.37 29.50 11.43
C ARG A 15 31.88 30.93 11.60
N ASP A 16 31.77 31.37 12.84
CA ASP A 16 31.45 32.77 13.16
C ASP A 16 32.65 33.71 12.93
N GLY A 17 32.45 35.00 13.21
CA GLY A 17 33.51 36.02 13.10
C GLY A 17 34.72 35.80 14.00
N LYS A 18 34.60 34.96 15.04
CA LYS A 18 35.67 34.60 15.97
C LYS A 18 36.36 33.28 15.58
N GLY A 19 35.87 32.61 14.54
CA GLY A 19 36.39 31.32 14.04
C GLY A 19 35.79 30.10 14.73
N ALA A 20 34.85 30.27 15.66
CA ALA A 20 34.16 29.17 16.33
C ALA A 20 33.20 28.48 15.36
N VAL A 21 33.13 27.14 15.41
CA VAL A 21 32.21 26.37 14.57
C VAL A 21 30.80 26.50 15.12
N VAL A 22 29.91 27.09 14.34
CA VAL A 22 28.48 27.27 14.69
C VAL A 22 27.58 26.29 13.95
N TYR A 23 28.07 25.67 12.88
CA TYR A 23 27.35 24.66 12.12
C TYR A 23 28.32 23.70 11.44
N ARG A 24 28.10 22.39 11.54
CA ARG A 24 28.85 21.37 10.77
C ARG A 24 27.98 20.16 10.49
N GLN A 25 27.47 20.02 9.26
CA GLN A 25 26.60 18.91 8.88
C GLN A 25 26.77 18.53 7.41
N ALA A 26 26.38 17.29 7.06
CA ALA A 26 26.11 16.89 5.69
C ALA A 26 24.71 17.41 5.32
N VAL A 27 24.61 18.29 4.32
CA VAL A 27 23.33 18.93 3.98
C VAL A 27 22.74 18.24 2.75
N PRO A 28 21.66 17.44 2.89
CA PRO A 28 21.04 16.80 1.75
C PRO A 28 20.42 17.85 0.81
N LEU A 29 20.80 17.79 -0.47
CA LEU A 29 20.27 18.66 -1.51
C LEU A 29 19.38 17.84 -2.46
N LEU A 30 18.37 18.48 -3.03
CA LEU A 30 17.39 17.84 -3.90
C LEU A 30 17.86 17.87 -5.36
N PRO A 31 17.98 16.72 -6.04
CA PRO A 31 18.21 16.64 -7.47
C PRO A 31 17.11 17.35 -8.25
N LEU A 32 17.51 18.13 -9.25
CA LEU A 32 16.66 18.84 -10.18
C LEU A 32 16.61 18.16 -11.56
N ASP A 33 17.60 17.32 -11.85
CA ASP A 33 17.77 16.62 -13.13
C ASP A 33 18.39 15.23 -12.94
N SER A 34 18.54 14.47 -14.03
CA SER A 34 19.13 13.12 -14.05
C SER A 34 20.64 13.09 -13.81
N ASN A 35 21.32 14.24 -13.93
CA ASN A 35 22.75 14.37 -13.66
C ASN A 35 23.02 14.79 -12.21
N VAL A 36 21.99 14.77 -11.37
CA VAL A 36 22.06 15.06 -9.93
C VAL A 36 22.54 16.49 -9.66
N THR A 37 22.25 17.43 -10.58
CA THR A 37 22.32 18.86 -10.26
C THR A 37 21.35 19.12 -9.13
N SER A 38 21.84 19.48 -7.95
CA SER A 38 21.03 19.51 -6.75
C SER A 38 20.91 20.92 -6.19
N SER A 39 19.75 21.26 -5.62
CA SER A 39 19.52 22.55 -4.95
C SER A 39 19.02 22.36 -3.53
N GLY A 40 19.31 23.32 -2.67
CA GLY A 40 18.80 23.34 -1.31
C GLY A 40 19.17 24.61 -0.57
N ALA A 41 18.99 24.56 0.75
CA ALA A 41 19.33 25.66 1.64
C ALA A 41 20.10 25.12 2.85
N ILE A 42 21.05 25.90 3.33
CA ILE A 42 21.80 25.66 4.57
C ILE A 42 21.35 26.74 5.54
N LYS A 43 20.76 26.33 6.66
CA LYS A 43 20.18 27.23 7.66
C LYS A 43 20.96 27.10 8.97
N VAL A 44 21.66 28.15 9.36
CA VAL A 44 22.34 28.25 10.65
C VAL A 44 21.40 29.01 11.59
N MET A 45 20.63 28.24 12.36
CA MET A 45 19.53 28.75 13.18
C MET A 45 20.02 29.28 14.54
N ASP A 46 21.10 28.69 15.07
CA ASP A 46 21.59 28.95 16.41
C ASP A 46 23.11 29.13 16.46
N GLY A 47 23.60 29.68 17.57
CA GLY A 47 25.03 29.76 17.88
C GLY A 47 25.80 30.88 17.17
N TYR A 48 25.29 31.43 16.07
CA TYR A 48 25.91 32.54 15.36
C TYR A 48 25.69 33.89 16.08
N ARG A 49 26.71 34.73 16.03
CA ARG A 49 26.67 36.13 16.44
C ARG A 49 27.30 36.99 15.37
N ASP A 50 26.67 38.12 15.07
CA ASP A 50 27.20 39.08 14.11
C ASP A 50 28.46 39.79 14.65
N ALA A 51 29.07 40.64 13.83
CA ALA A 51 30.26 41.40 14.22
C ALA A 51 30.02 42.34 15.42
N LYS A 52 28.77 42.67 15.74
CA LYS A 52 28.36 43.49 16.89
C LYS A 52 28.01 42.64 18.12
N GLY A 53 28.08 41.32 18.01
CA GLY A 53 27.75 40.37 19.07
C GLY A 53 26.25 40.08 19.23
N ALA A 54 25.40 40.66 18.36
CA ALA A 54 23.97 40.39 18.35
C ALA A 54 23.69 38.97 17.85
N LYS A 55 22.65 38.33 18.40
CA LYS A 55 22.15 37.07 17.87
C LYS A 55 21.54 37.35 16.50
N GLU A 56 21.95 36.58 15.51
CA GLU A 56 21.44 36.64 14.14
C GLU A 56 21.50 35.22 13.55
N GLN A 57 20.80 34.98 12.45
CA GLN A 57 20.84 33.71 11.73
C GLN A 57 21.50 33.88 10.36
N LEU A 58 22.12 32.80 9.87
CA LEU A 58 22.72 32.76 8.53
C LEU A 58 21.97 31.79 7.64
N GLY A 59 21.73 32.21 6.39
CA GLY A 59 21.14 31.38 5.35
C GLY A 59 22.05 31.31 4.15
N PHE A 60 22.26 30.11 3.61
CA PHE A 60 22.97 29.92 2.34
C PHE A 60 22.05 29.22 1.36
N GLN A 61 21.80 29.84 0.22
CA GLN A 61 21.21 29.13 -0.91
C GLN A 61 22.32 28.33 -1.60
N ALA A 62 22.09 27.04 -1.80
CA ALA A 62 23.09 26.11 -2.28
C ALA A 62 22.67 25.44 -3.59
N PHE A 63 23.62 25.32 -4.51
CA PHE A 63 23.55 24.43 -5.66
C PHE A 63 24.78 23.55 -5.68
N PHE A 64 24.59 22.24 -5.85
CA PHE A 64 25.67 21.27 -5.90
C PHE A 64 25.71 20.59 -7.25
N LEU A 65 26.91 20.56 -7.83
CA LEU A 65 27.18 20.03 -9.14
C LEU A 65 28.25 18.93 -8.99
N PRO A 66 27.88 17.64 -9.02
CA PRO A 66 28.83 16.52 -8.88
C PRO A 66 29.94 16.53 -9.93
N SER A 67 29.60 16.89 -11.17
CA SER A 67 30.53 17.01 -12.30
C SER A 67 30.30 18.33 -13.03
N TYR A 68 30.89 19.41 -12.53
CA TYR A 68 30.83 20.72 -13.18
C TYR A 68 31.67 20.75 -14.47
N GLY A 69 31.10 21.29 -15.56
CA GLY A 69 31.78 21.38 -16.85
C GLY A 69 32.82 22.50 -16.97
N GLY A 70 32.89 23.42 -15.98
CA GLY A 70 33.85 24.53 -15.96
C GLY A 70 33.22 25.89 -16.31
N ALA A 71 34.03 26.95 -16.24
CA ALA A 71 33.59 28.35 -16.21
C ALA A 71 32.77 28.82 -17.42
N ASN A 72 32.92 28.19 -18.58
CA ASN A 72 32.22 28.53 -19.83
C ASN A 72 31.11 27.54 -20.19
N THR A 73 30.70 26.71 -19.23
CA THR A 73 29.61 25.75 -19.41
C THR A 73 28.38 26.19 -18.63
N ALA A 74 27.22 25.63 -18.98
CA ALA A 74 26.02 25.82 -18.18
C ALA A 74 26.27 25.41 -16.71
N VAL A 75 25.64 26.11 -15.77
CA VAL A 75 25.76 25.83 -14.33
C VAL A 75 24.87 24.64 -13.96
N VAL A 76 25.17 23.49 -14.57
CA VAL A 76 24.52 22.19 -14.39
C VAL A 76 25.59 21.09 -14.39
N SER A 77 25.27 19.98 -13.74
CA SER A 77 26.14 18.80 -13.75
C SER A 77 26.11 18.12 -15.12
N GLN A 78 27.29 17.76 -15.63
CA GLN A 78 27.43 17.06 -16.92
C GLN A 78 27.33 15.54 -16.75
N PHE A 79 27.54 15.03 -15.54
CA PHE A 79 27.55 13.61 -15.23
C PHE A 79 27.15 13.39 -13.75
N PRO A 80 26.41 12.33 -13.41
CA PRO A 80 25.90 12.12 -12.05
C PRO A 80 26.96 11.73 -11.01
N ALA A 81 28.13 11.23 -11.41
CA ALA A 81 29.20 10.88 -10.47
C ALA A 81 29.96 12.12 -9.96
N LEU A 82 30.67 11.98 -8.84
CA LEU A 82 31.52 13.01 -8.26
C LEU A 82 32.89 13.13 -8.97
N LEU A 83 32.92 13.73 -10.16
CA LEU A 83 34.17 13.90 -10.93
C LEU A 83 34.80 15.29 -10.75
N ASN A 84 33.98 16.33 -10.69
CA ASN A 84 34.43 17.71 -10.50
C ASN A 84 33.40 18.46 -9.63
N PRO A 85 33.32 18.11 -8.33
CA PRO A 85 32.27 18.60 -7.45
C PRO A 85 32.44 20.10 -7.16
N ILE A 86 31.38 20.86 -7.38
CA ILE A 86 31.30 22.28 -7.04
C ILE A 86 30.07 22.54 -6.17
N LEU A 87 30.28 23.29 -5.08
CA LEU A 87 29.21 23.86 -4.27
C LEU A 87 29.10 25.36 -4.57
N ASN A 88 28.10 25.74 -5.33
CA ASN A 88 27.72 27.14 -5.54
C ASN A 88 26.90 27.63 -4.35
N LEU A 89 27.30 28.74 -3.75
CA LEU A 89 26.65 29.34 -2.59
C LEU A 89 26.31 30.79 -2.84
N ALA A 90 25.15 31.22 -2.34
CA ALA A 90 24.81 32.62 -2.11
C ALA A 90 24.46 32.82 -0.64
N ALA A 91 25.10 33.79 0.01
CA ALA A 91 24.98 33.98 1.46
C ALA A 91 24.01 35.10 1.83
N PHE A 92 23.26 34.88 2.90
CA PHE A 92 22.27 35.77 3.48
C PHE A 92 22.39 35.78 5.00
N HIS A 93 21.93 36.86 5.64
CA HIS A 93 21.83 36.99 7.09
C HIS A 93 20.53 37.70 7.49
N GLY A 94 20.09 37.49 8.72
CA GLY A 94 18.88 38.09 9.27
C GLY A 94 18.05 37.07 10.03
N ASP A 95 16.74 37.11 9.81
CA ASP A 95 15.77 36.16 10.40
C ASP A 95 15.35 35.15 9.34
N LEU A 96 15.56 33.85 9.61
CA LEU A 96 15.14 32.74 8.74
C LEU A 96 13.65 32.40 8.90
N GLY A 97 12.96 33.02 9.86
CA GLY A 97 11.56 32.78 10.19
C GLY A 97 11.31 31.44 10.87
N VAL A 98 12.36 30.72 11.27
CA VAL A 98 12.27 29.35 11.82
C VAL A 98 11.64 29.32 13.21
N ASP A 99 11.72 30.43 13.94
CA ASP A 99 11.20 30.58 15.29
C ASP A 99 9.72 31.03 15.33
N SER A 100 9.11 31.25 14.17
CA SER A 100 7.73 31.77 14.06
C SER A 100 6.63 30.74 14.32
N GLY A 101 6.98 29.45 14.38
CA GLY A 101 6.01 28.34 14.47
C GLY A 101 5.27 28.04 13.16
N ILE A 102 5.55 28.77 12.08
CA ILE A 102 4.96 28.53 10.75
C ILE A 102 5.81 27.49 10.00
N PRO A 103 5.20 26.40 9.48
CA PRO A 103 5.91 25.43 8.66
C PRO A 103 6.55 26.09 7.44
N GLN A 104 7.82 25.77 7.17
CA GLN A 104 8.57 26.31 6.04
C GLN A 104 9.45 25.25 5.39
N SER A 105 9.84 25.50 4.14
CA SER A 105 10.70 24.59 3.37
C SER A 105 12.09 24.45 4.01
N VAL A 106 12.58 23.23 4.17
CA VAL A 106 13.97 22.98 4.59
C VAL A 106 14.98 23.16 3.44
N TYR A 107 14.52 23.06 2.20
CA TYR A 107 15.36 23.14 0.99
C TYR A 107 15.39 24.53 0.35
N GLN A 108 14.59 25.47 0.85
CA GLN A 108 14.53 26.83 0.32
C GLN A 108 14.61 27.85 1.46
N LEU A 109 15.21 29.00 1.16
CA LEU A 109 15.22 30.15 2.06
C LEU A 109 14.01 31.04 1.77
N ASP A 110 13.23 31.38 2.79
CA ASP A 110 12.37 32.57 2.72
C ASP A 110 13.24 33.81 2.88
N LYS A 111 13.24 34.67 1.86
CA LYS A 111 14.13 35.83 1.78
C LYS A 111 13.47 37.13 2.28
N LYS A 112 12.21 37.10 2.71
CA LYS A 112 11.47 38.32 3.12
C LYS A 112 12.17 39.09 4.24
N SER A 113 12.72 38.38 5.22
CA SER A 113 13.42 38.94 6.39
C SER A 113 14.94 38.76 6.32
N LEU A 114 15.48 38.38 5.16
CA LEU A 114 16.91 38.16 4.95
C LEU A 114 17.52 39.25 4.07
N LYS A 115 18.76 39.61 4.40
CA LYS A 115 19.60 40.50 3.61
C LYS A 115 20.72 39.68 2.98
N ALA A 116 20.95 39.89 1.69
CA ALA A 116 22.07 39.26 1.00
C ALA A 116 23.38 39.91 1.46
N PHE A 117 24.39 39.08 1.74
CA PHE A 117 25.75 39.61 1.82
C PHE A 117 26.15 40.16 0.46
N LYS A 118 26.96 41.22 0.47
CA LYS A 118 27.44 41.87 -0.76
C LYS A 118 28.95 41.72 -0.89
N ASP A 119 29.41 41.52 -2.11
CA ASP A 119 30.83 41.55 -2.43
C ASP A 119 31.38 42.99 -2.45
N ALA A 120 32.68 43.15 -2.72
CA ALA A 120 33.32 44.46 -2.79
C ALA A 120 32.77 45.36 -3.91
N LYS A 121 32.04 44.80 -4.89
CA LYS A 121 31.39 45.52 -6.00
C LYS A 121 29.91 45.83 -5.71
N GLY A 122 29.43 45.53 -4.50
CA GLY A 122 28.05 45.73 -4.10
C GLY A 122 27.05 44.72 -4.67
N GLN A 123 27.53 43.68 -5.35
CA GLN A 123 26.70 42.60 -5.89
C GLN A 123 26.46 41.53 -4.82
N ALA A 124 25.39 40.74 -4.96
CA ALA A 124 25.11 39.65 -4.03
C ALA A 124 26.28 38.64 -4.02
N LEU A 125 26.81 38.36 -2.83
CA LEU A 125 27.95 37.51 -2.59
C LEU A 125 27.64 36.08 -3.06
N ARG A 126 28.42 35.61 -4.04
CA ARG A 126 28.35 34.25 -4.54
C ARG A 126 29.75 33.66 -4.67
N ALA A 127 29.86 32.36 -4.43
CA ALA A 127 31.10 31.63 -4.61
C ALA A 127 30.84 30.22 -5.14
N ASN A 128 31.72 29.75 -6.03
CA ASN A 128 31.83 28.35 -6.41
C ASN A 128 32.98 27.75 -5.60
N LEU A 129 32.66 26.85 -4.66
CA LEU A 129 33.65 26.20 -3.83
C LEU A 129 33.94 24.79 -4.35
N LYS A 130 35.21 24.45 -4.50
CA LYS A 130 35.70 23.07 -4.59
C LYS A 130 35.79 22.44 -3.19
N PRO A 131 35.86 21.11 -3.08
CA PRO A 131 36.03 20.46 -1.79
C PRO A 131 37.31 20.94 -1.09
N GLY A 132 37.17 21.42 0.13
CA GLY A 132 38.22 22.05 0.94
C GLY A 132 38.28 23.58 0.85
N GLU A 133 37.57 24.21 -0.08
CA GLU A 133 37.57 25.67 -0.24
C GLU A 133 36.59 26.36 0.72
N THR A 134 36.85 27.63 0.98
CA THR A 134 36.10 28.43 1.96
C THR A 134 35.67 29.77 1.36
N MET A 135 34.38 30.10 1.50
CA MET A 135 33.84 31.43 1.25
C MET A 135 33.88 32.24 2.55
N LYS A 136 34.59 33.37 2.53
CA LYS A 136 34.58 34.33 3.64
C LYS A 136 33.39 35.27 3.52
N LEU A 137 32.71 35.51 4.64
CA LEU A 137 31.64 36.49 4.72
C LEU A 137 32.23 37.87 5.03
N PRO A 138 31.78 38.93 4.35
CA PRO A 138 32.30 40.28 4.52
C PRO A 138 31.95 40.84 5.91
N GLY A 139 32.65 41.90 6.31
CA GLY A 139 32.36 42.59 7.58
C GLY A 139 32.66 41.77 8.83
N GLY A 140 33.51 40.74 8.74
CA GLY A 140 33.84 39.89 9.89
C GLY A 140 32.73 38.92 10.28
N ALA A 141 31.76 38.65 9.40
CA ALA A 141 30.64 37.74 9.64
C ALA A 141 31.03 36.24 9.64
N GLY A 142 32.32 35.91 9.56
CA GLY A 142 32.82 34.54 9.58
C GLY A 142 32.99 33.92 8.19
N SER A 143 32.70 32.64 8.05
CA SER A 143 32.95 31.90 6.80
C SER A 143 32.19 30.59 6.70
N ILE A 144 31.99 30.10 5.47
CA ILE A 144 31.52 28.74 5.20
C ILE A 144 32.55 27.98 4.36
N THR A 145 32.88 26.78 4.80
CA THR A 145 33.81 25.85 4.14
C THR A 145 33.02 24.70 3.55
N PHE A 146 33.26 24.40 2.27
CA PHE A 146 32.88 23.11 1.71
C PHE A 146 33.95 22.10 2.10
N GLU A 147 33.61 21.14 2.95
CA GLU A 147 34.55 20.13 3.39
C GLU A 147 34.89 19.15 2.26
N LYS A 148 35.97 18.38 2.41
CA LYS A 148 36.36 17.37 1.42
C LYS A 148 35.36 16.21 1.29
N GLY A 149 34.46 16.06 2.27
CA GLY A 149 33.48 14.98 2.31
C GLY A 149 32.19 15.33 1.59
N VAL A 150 31.71 14.40 0.77
CA VAL A 150 30.35 14.38 0.23
C VAL A 150 29.72 13.07 0.66
N LYS A 151 28.52 13.13 1.26
CA LYS A 151 27.74 11.94 1.63
C LYS A 151 26.67 11.69 0.57
N GLU A 152 26.20 10.47 0.48
CA GLU A 152 25.06 10.11 -0.36
C GLU A 152 23.85 9.88 0.53
N TRP A 153 22.67 10.25 0.04
CA TRP A 153 21.39 9.97 0.69
C TRP A 153 20.49 9.21 -0.28
N ALA A 154 19.57 8.41 0.28
CA ALA A 154 18.63 7.60 -0.47
C ALA A 154 17.28 7.53 0.26
N ASN A 155 16.19 7.65 -0.49
CA ASN A 155 14.82 7.50 0.02
C ASN A 155 14.30 6.10 -0.29
N PHE A 156 13.95 5.35 0.75
CA PHE A 156 13.40 4.01 0.61
C PHE A 156 11.92 3.99 0.94
N GLN A 157 11.11 3.44 0.04
CA GLN A 157 9.72 3.13 0.33
C GLN A 157 9.61 1.67 0.80
N VAL A 158 9.17 1.51 2.05
CA VAL A 158 8.91 0.21 2.68
C VAL A 158 7.40 0.06 2.86
N THR A 159 6.77 -0.63 1.92
CA THR A 159 5.34 -0.98 2.02
C THR A 159 5.21 -2.37 2.61
N ARG A 160 4.40 -2.51 3.66
CA ARG A 160 4.00 -3.79 4.24
C ARG A 160 2.48 -3.89 4.26
N GLN A 161 1.93 -4.99 3.76
CA GLN A 161 0.49 -5.25 3.76
C GLN A 161 0.17 -6.43 4.70
N PRO A 162 0.13 -6.21 6.03
CA PRO A 162 -0.08 -7.30 6.99
C PRO A 162 -1.50 -7.91 6.92
N GLY A 163 -2.48 -7.16 6.41
CA GLY A 163 -3.87 -7.61 6.31
C GLY A 163 -4.17 -8.53 5.13
N SER A 164 -3.30 -8.60 4.12
CA SER A 164 -3.58 -9.38 2.90
C SER A 164 -3.78 -10.88 3.19
N GLY A 165 -3.03 -11.43 4.14
CA GLY A 165 -3.20 -12.82 4.57
C GLY A 165 -4.54 -13.06 5.29
N TRP A 166 -4.95 -12.14 6.16
CA TRP A 166 -6.24 -12.21 6.85
C TRP A 166 -7.42 -12.03 5.90
N ALA A 167 -7.31 -11.10 4.94
CA ALA A 167 -8.31 -10.91 3.91
C ALA A 167 -8.47 -12.16 3.04
N LEU A 168 -7.36 -12.79 2.63
CA LEU A 168 -7.38 -14.05 1.89
C LEU A 168 -8.04 -15.18 2.72
N GLY A 169 -7.64 -15.32 3.99
CA GLY A 169 -8.22 -16.32 4.90
C GLY A 169 -9.73 -16.12 5.10
N GLY A 170 -10.17 -14.88 5.30
CA GLY A 170 -11.59 -14.52 5.41
C GLY A 170 -12.37 -14.81 4.12
N ALA A 171 -11.81 -14.45 2.96
CA ALA A 171 -12.41 -14.74 1.66
C ALA A 171 -12.59 -16.25 1.42
N LEU A 172 -11.55 -17.04 1.70
CA LEU A 172 -11.63 -18.50 1.63
C LEU A 172 -12.68 -19.07 2.59
N THR A 173 -12.68 -18.61 3.84
CA THR A 173 -13.66 -19.04 4.86
C THR A 173 -15.09 -18.73 4.43
N ALA A 174 -15.34 -17.56 3.85
CA ALA A 174 -16.66 -17.19 3.33
C ALA A 174 -17.09 -18.09 2.17
N ILE A 175 -16.19 -18.38 1.22
CA ILE A 175 -16.46 -19.29 0.10
C ILE A 175 -16.78 -20.70 0.61
N PHE A 176 -16.00 -21.22 1.56
CA PHE A 176 -16.24 -22.53 2.16
C PHE A 176 -17.54 -22.58 2.96
N GLY A 177 -17.85 -21.55 3.75
CA GLY A 177 -19.11 -21.44 4.47
C GLY A 177 -20.32 -21.39 3.53
N LEU A 178 -20.21 -20.66 2.43
CA LEU A 178 -21.22 -20.63 1.39
C LEU A 178 -21.39 -22.00 0.73
N ALA A 179 -20.31 -22.63 0.28
CA ALA A 179 -20.35 -23.97 -0.31
C ALA A 179 -20.97 -24.99 0.66
N ALA A 180 -20.54 -24.99 1.92
CA ALA A 180 -21.11 -25.84 2.96
C ALA A 180 -22.62 -25.57 3.14
N SER A 181 -23.06 -24.31 3.12
CA SER A 181 -24.49 -23.98 3.23
C SER A 181 -25.34 -24.47 2.05
N LEU A 182 -24.75 -24.57 0.86
CA LEU A 182 -25.42 -25.06 -0.34
C LEU A 182 -25.43 -26.59 -0.40
N PHE A 183 -24.32 -27.25 -0.06
CA PHE A 183 -24.17 -28.71 -0.18
C PHE A 183 -24.66 -29.48 1.06
N ILE A 184 -24.66 -28.89 2.25
CA ILE A 184 -25.22 -29.51 3.45
C ILE A 184 -26.74 -29.32 3.45
N GLN A 185 -27.43 -30.30 2.88
CA GLN A 185 -28.88 -30.32 2.89
C GLN A 185 -29.40 -30.73 4.27
N ARG A 186 -30.11 -29.81 4.95
CA ARG A 186 -30.84 -30.16 6.17
C ARG A 186 -32.15 -30.84 5.78
N ARG A 187 -32.17 -32.17 5.80
CA ARG A 187 -33.37 -32.97 5.52
C ARG A 187 -34.19 -33.16 6.79
N ARG A 188 -35.52 -33.11 6.68
CA ARG A 188 -36.43 -33.51 7.74
C ARG A 188 -37.22 -34.71 7.26
N VAL A 189 -37.22 -35.75 8.09
CA VAL A 189 -37.99 -36.96 7.86
C VAL A 189 -38.96 -37.10 9.03
N TRP A 190 -40.22 -37.39 8.70
CA TRP A 190 -41.24 -37.74 9.67
C TRP A 190 -41.62 -39.19 9.43
N VAL A 191 -41.72 -39.95 10.53
CA VAL A 191 -42.13 -41.34 10.52
C VAL A 191 -43.33 -41.46 11.45
N ARG A 192 -44.38 -42.12 10.98
CA ARG A 192 -45.57 -42.44 11.77
C ARG A 192 -45.82 -43.93 11.69
N ALA A 193 -45.80 -44.60 12.83
CA ALA A 193 -46.19 -45.99 12.94
C ALA A 193 -47.58 -46.09 13.56
N THR A 194 -48.49 -46.81 12.92
CA THR A 194 -49.85 -47.06 13.40
C THR A 194 -50.17 -48.55 13.29
N GLU A 195 -50.73 -49.12 14.35
CA GLU A 195 -51.17 -50.51 14.36
C GLU A 195 -52.43 -50.66 13.50
N GLY A 196 -52.38 -51.56 12.51
CA GLY A 196 -53.49 -51.88 11.64
C GLY A 196 -54.47 -52.86 12.30
N PRO A 197 -55.72 -52.93 11.81
CA PRO A 197 -56.75 -53.85 12.32
C PRO A 197 -56.33 -55.33 12.30
N ASP A 198 -55.38 -55.66 11.43
CA ASP A 198 -54.87 -57.02 11.19
C ASP A 198 -53.66 -57.37 12.07
N GLY A 199 -53.32 -56.54 13.05
CA GLY A 199 -52.17 -56.72 13.96
C GLY A 199 -50.81 -56.36 13.34
N VAL A 200 -50.80 -55.85 12.10
CA VAL A 200 -49.60 -55.39 11.39
C VAL A 200 -49.39 -53.89 11.63
N THR A 201 -48.18 -53.48 12.01
CA THR A 201 -47.85 -52.05 12.13
C THR A 201 -47.57 -51.47 10.75
N VAL A 202 -48.36 -50.49 10.34
CA VAL A 202 -48.13 -49.70 9.13
C VAL A 202 -47.21 -48.53 9.47
N VAL A 203 -46.10 -48.42 8.75
CA VAL A 203 -45.14 -47.31 8.89
C VAL A 203 -45.27 -46.37 7.70
N GLU A 204 -45.82 -45.19 7.93
CA GLU A 204 -45.86 -44.09 6.98
C GLU A 204 -44.62 -43.22 7.13
N MET A 205 -44.00 -42.86 6.02
CA MET A 205 -42.84 -41.96 6.01
C MET A 205 -43.05 -40.80 5.06
N ALA A 206 -42.63 -39.62 5.48
CA ALA A 206 -42.64 -38.41 4.67
C ALA A 206 -41.28 -37.70 4.79
N GLY A 207 -40.73 -37.27 3.66
CA GLY A 207 -39.51 -36.46 3.60
C GLY A 207 -39.80 -35.07 3.06
N LEU A 208 -39.18 -34.05 3.66
CA LEU A 208 -39.13 -32.70 3.09
C LEU A 208 -37.67 -32.27 2.92
N GLY A 209 -37.28 -32.11 1.66
CA GLY A 209 -36.03 -31.46 1.26
C GLY A 209 -36.22 -29.96 1.06
N ARG A 210 -35.13 -29.19 1.14
CA ARG A 210 -35.11 -27.77 0.75
C ARG A 210 -34.80 -27.69 -0.74
N SER A 211 -35.71 -27.07 -1.51
CA SER A 211 -35.78 -27.16 -2.98
C SER A 211 -36.08 -28.61 -3.41
N GLU A 212 -36.82 -28.78 -4.50
CA GLU A 212 -37.26 -30.09 -5.02
C GLU A 212 -36.04 -30.98 -5.33
N SER A 213 -35.56 -31.70 -4.30
CA SER A 213 -34.35 -32.49 -4.39
C SER A 213 -34.73 -33.88 -4.86
N ALA A 214 -34.32 -34.20 -6.09
CA ALA A 214 -34.58 -35.49 -6.73
C ALA A 214 -34.06 -36.71 -5.93
N LYS A 215 -33.20 -36.49 -4.93
CA LYS A 215 -32.65 -37.53 -4.04
C LYS A 215 -33.55 -37.90 -2.84
N VAL A 216 -34.58 -37.13 -2.54
CA VAL A 216 -35.45 -37.40 -1.37
C VAL A 216 -36.18 -38.74 -1.48
N PRO A 217 -36.76 -39.13 -2.64
CA PRO A 217 -37.42 -40.43 -2.77
C PRO A 217 -36.46 -41.61 -2.64
N GLU A 218 -35.27 -41.52 -3.25
CA GLU A 218 -34.23 -42.57 -3.16
C GLU A 218 -33.84 -42.81 -1.70
N GLU A 219 -33.58 -41.75 -0.93
CA GLU A 219 -33.13 -41.91 0.46
C GLU A 219 -34.25 -42.24 1.45
N LEU A 220 -35.51 -41.90 1.13
CA LEU A 220 -36.64 -42.50 1.85
C LEU A 220 -36.76 -43.99 1.56
N GLY A 221 -36.47 -44.41 0.33
CA GLY A 221 -36.42 -45.82 -0.06
C GLY A 221 -35.33 -46.58 0.70
N ASP A 222 -34.11 -46.03 0.76
CA ASP A 222 -33.00 -46.62 1.53
C ASP A 222 -33.36 -46.72 3.03
N LEU A 223 -33.97 -45.67 3.59
CA LEU A 223 -34.43 -45.68 4.98
C LEU A 223 -35.57 -46.69 5.21
N ALA A 224 -36.47 -46.85 4.24
CA ALA A 224 -37.54 -47.84 4.27
C ALA A 224 -36.97 -49.26 4.27
N GLY A 225 -35.98 -49.53 3.41
CA GLY A 225 -35.27 -50.80 3.35
C GLY A 225 -34.59 -51.12 4.67
N LEU A 226 -33.85 -50.17 5.25
CA LEU A 226 -33.22 -50.34 6.56
C LEU A 226 -34.24 -50.62 7.68
N LEU A 227 -35.40 -49.96 7.65
CA LEU A 227 -36.47 -50.20 8.61
C LEU A 227 -37.11 -51.58 8.42
N TYR A 228 -37.35 -51.97 7.17
CA TYR A 228 -37.92 -53.27 6.82
C TYR A 228 -37.02 -54.42 7.26
N ASP A 229 -35.73 -54.35 6.91
CA ASP A 229 -34.72 -55.35 7.28
C ASP A 229 -34.52 -55.44 8.80
N GLY A 230 -34.72 -54.33 9.52
CA GLY A 230 -34.64 -54.25 10.97
C GLY A 230 -35.88 -54.74 11.72
N THR A 231 -36.99 -55.06 11.01
CA THR A 231 -38.24 -55.49 11.63
C THR A 231 -38.59 -56.95 11.31
N PRO A 232 -39.18 -57.70 12.25
CA PRO A 232 -39.62 -59.06 11.99
C PRO A 232 -40.64 -59.11 10.85
N ALA A 233 -40.48 -60.06 9.91
CA ALA A 233 -41.43 -60.25 8.82
C ALA A 233 -42.85 -60.51 9.37
N PRO A 234 -43.89 -59.92 8.75
CA PRO A 234 -45.26 -60.15 9.18
C PRO A 234 -45.59 -61.65 9.08
N PRO A 235 -46.31 -62.22 10.07
CA PRO A 235 -46.64 -63.64 10.06
C PRO A 235 -47.56 -63.95 8.86
N GLY A 236 -47.06 -64.71 7.88
CA GLY A 236 -47.85 -65.22 6.75
C GLY A 236 -47.27 -65.01 5.34
N ALA A 237 -46.06 -64.46 5.18
CA ALA A 237 -45.38 -64.40 3.89
C ALA A 237 -44.67 -65.74 3.58
N ASP A 238 -45.44 -66.77 3.25
CA ASP A 238 -44.90 -67.99 2.64
C ASP A 238 -45.03 -67.89 1.10
N ASP A 239 -43.93 -68.24 0.42
CA ASP A 239 -43.65 -68.12 -1.00
C ASP A 239 -44.68 -68.79 -1.95
N ASP A 240 -45.00 -68.13 -3.07
CA ASP A 240 -45.41 -68.83 -4.29
C ASP A 240 -44.82 -68.15 -5.55
N PRO A 241 -43.84 -68.76 -6.25
CA PRO A 241 -43.30 -68.25 -7.50
C PRO A 241 -44.05 -68.88 -8.69
N THR A 242 -44.69 -68.08 -9.55
CA THR A 242 -45.06 -68.52 -10.91
C THR A 242 -44.88 -67.40 -11.93
N ASP A 243 -44.04 -67.71 -12.91
CA ASP A 243 -43.56 -66.93 -14.08
C ASP A 243 -44.50 -67.17 -15.32
N PRO A 244 -44.19 -66.77 -16.57
CA PRO A 244 -44.66 -65.57 -17.31
C PRO A 244 -45.52 -65.84 -18.58
N ALA A 245 -45.89 -64.73 -19.28
CA ALA A 245 -46.34 -64.60 -20.70
C ALA A 245 -47.83 -64.92 -21.03
N ALA A 246 -48.62 -64.22 -21.86
CA ALA A 246 -48.59 -63.00 -22.72
C ALA A 246 -50.02 -62.86 -23.38
N PRO A 247 -50.35 -61.98 -24.37
CA PRO A 247 -49.82 -60.70 -24.86
C PRO A 247 -50.88 -59.55 -24.98
N ALA A 248 -50.40 -58.38 -25.44
CA ALA A 248 -51.05 -57.07 -25.57
C ALA A 248 -51.95 -56.85 -26.81
N THR A 249 -52.72 -55.75 -26.83
CA THR A 249 -52.83 -54.76 -27.93
C THR A 249 -53.66 -53.50 -27.52
N PRO A 250 -53.57 -52.36 -28.23
CA PRO A 250 -53.33 -51.04 -27.62
C PRO A 250 -54.49 -50.03 -27.84
N SER A 251 -54.41 -48.87 -27.18
CA SER A 251 -55.11 -47.66 -27.63
C SER A 251 -54.30 -46.41 -27.28
N GLU A 252 -54.03 -45.63 -28.32
CA GLU A 252 -53.19 -44.44 -28.37
C GLU A 252 -53.90 -43.17 -27.86
N SER A 253 -53.04 -42.19 -27.58
CA SER A 253 -53.22 -40.75 -27.79
C SER A 253 -53.88 -39.87 -26.70
N SER A 254 -52.97 -39.15 -26.03
CA SER A 254 -52.90 -37.67 -26.00
C SER A 254 -53.94 -36.91 -25.18
N ASP A 255 -53.49 -36.29 -24.09
CA ASP A 255 -53.33 -34.84 -24.11
C ASP A 255 -52.31 -34.37 -23.07
N SER A 256 -51.39 -33.54 -23.54
CA SER A 256 -50.31 -32.93 -22.79
C SER A 256 -50.75 -31.49 -22.54
N ARG A 257 -50.97 -31.10 -21.27
CA ARG A 257 -51.17 -29.68 -20.95
C ARG A 257 -50.12 -29.18 -19.97
N VAL A 258 -49.01 -28.79 -20.57
CA VAL A 258 -48.07 -27.80 -20.02
C VAL A 258 -48.80 -26.45 -19.93
N ALA A 259 -48.80 -25.83 -18.76
CA ALA A 259 -49.20 -24.43 -18.60
C ALA A 259 -47.99 -23.51 -18.92
N PRO A 260 -48.14 -22.49 -19.78
CA PRO A 260 -47.05 -21.57 -20.13
C PRO A 260 -46.80 -20.50 -19.05
N PRO A 261 -45.57 -19.97 -18.94
CA PRO A 261 -45.25 -18.81 -18.10
C PRO A 261 -45.74 -17.50 -18.75
N GLU A 262 -46.42 -16.68 -17.96
CA GLU A 262 -46.89 -15.36 -18.36
C GLU A 262 -45.79 -14.30 -18.19
N GLY A 263 -45.35 -13.75 -19.33
CA GLY A 263 -45.24 -12.31 -19.57
C GLY A 263 -44.22 -11.49 -18.78
N ALA A 264 -43.09 -11.20 -19.43
CA ALA A 264 -42.37 -9.95 -19.24
C ALA A 264 -43.12 -8.82 -19.95
N GLU A 265 -43.34 -7.69 -19.27
CA GLU A 265 -43.65 -6.40 -19.90
C GLU A 265 -42.64 -5.34 -19.49
N GLN A 266 -42.30 -4.52 -20.48
CA GLN A 266 -41.29 -3.48 -20.50
C GLN A 266 -41.78 -2.22 -19.77
N GLN A 267 -40.90 -1.64 -18.95
CA GLN A 267 -40.58 -0.20 -18.92
C GLN A 267 -39.26 0.02 -18.16
#